data_AF-A0A942JDJ1-F1
#
_entry.id   AF-A0A942JDJ1-F1
#
_cell.length_a   1.000
_cell.length_b   1.000
_cell.length_c   1.000
_cell.angle_alpha   90.00
_cell.angle_beta   90.00
_cell.angle_gamma   90.00
#
_symmetry.space_group_name_H-M   'P 1'
#
loop_
_entity.id
_entity.type
_entity.pdbx_description
1 polymer ?
#
loop_
_entity_poly.entity_id
_entity_poly.type
_entity_poly.pdbx_seq_one_letter_code
_entity_poly.pdbx_strand_id
1 'polypeptide(L)'
;NGERIRDLPAEELAHRLVPFLDGTYGEEVLVDSPPTESQLAVLTGLVPLVQERMQRLDEVQRYAPAFLQDTVEFDPDSVAKVFGKAGSVEAIEAARRVLPEVDWTVEAIEAAFRALPEELGIGFGKVAQPIRVAVTGSSVSPPLFESVELLGRERTLARLDAALPVAREARNE
;
A
#
# COMPACT_ATOMS: atom_id res chain seq x y z
N ASN A 1 21.20 14.43 2.77
CA ASN A 1 20.70 13.05 3.00
C ASN A 1 19.78 12.59 1.88
N GLY A 2 18.65 13.26 1.61
CA GLY A 2 17.74 12.89 0.50
C GLY A 2 18.38 12.83 -0.90
N GLU A 3 19.19 13.81 -1.31
CA GLU A 3 19.87 13.77 -2.63
C GLU A 3 20.74 12.51 -2.80
N ARG A 4 21.51 12.16 -1.76
CA ARG A 4 22.34 10.94 -1.76
C ARG A 4 21.51 9.66 -1.81
N ILE A 5 20.27 9.66 -1.33
CA ILE A 5 19.37 8.50 -1.42
C ILE A 5 18.88 8.35 -2.87
N ARG A 6 18.54 9.46 -3.54
CA ARG A 6 18.10 9.45 -4.94
C ARG A 6 19.17 8.99 -5.93
N ASP A 7 20.43 9.29 -5.63
CA ASP A 7 21.56 8.90 -6.49
C ASP A 7 21.95 7.42 -6.36
N LEU A 8 21.39 6.68 -5.39
CA LEU A 8 21.71 5.26 -5.21
C LEU A 8 20.98 4.38 -6.23
N PRO A 9 21.66 3.37 -6.80
CA PRO A 9 20.99 2.28 -7.51
C PRO A 9 19.93 1.62 -6.64
N ALA A 10 18.77 1.27 -7.21
CA ALA A 10 17.64 0.74 -6.46
C ALA A 10 17.99 -0.53 -5.66
N GLU A 11 18.77 -1.44 -6.27
CA GLU A 11 19.24 -2.67 -5.64
C GLU A 11 20.16 -2.38 -4.45
N GLU A 12 21.10 -1.45 -4.61
CA GLU A 12 21.98 -1.03 -3.52
C GLU A 12 21.18 -0.37 -2.37
N LEU A 13 20.20 0.45 -2.71
CA LEU A 13 19.32 1.06 -1.72
C LEU A 13 18.52 -0.01 -0.98
N ALA A 14 17.95 -1.00 -1.65
CA ALA A 14 17.21 -2.10 -1.01
C ALA A 14 18.05 -2.78 0.09
N HIS A 15 19.31 -3.09 -0.19
CA HIS A 15 20.23 -3.66 0.83
C HIS A 15 20.50 -2.70 1.99
N ARG A 16 20.64 -1.40 1.72
CA ARG A 16 20.88 -0.38 2.76
C ARG A 16 19.67 -0.14 3.67
N LEU A 17 18.47 -0.55 3.26
CA LEU A 17 17.25 -0.42 4.05
C LEU A 17 17.07 -1.58 5.06
N VAL A 18 17.72 -2.73 4.84
CA VAL A 18 17.60 -3.93 5.70
C VAL A 18 17.81 -3.65 7.19
N PRO A 19 18.87 -2.93 7.63
CA PRO A 19 19.09 -2.66 9.05
C PRO A 19 17.99 -1.83 9.71
N PHE A 20 17.19 -1.10 8.93
CA PHE A 20 16.04 -0.34 9.43
C PHE A 20 14.78 -1.20 9.57
N LEU A 21 14.82 -2.45 9.11
CA LEU A 21 13.70 -3.37 9.02
C LEU A 21 13.97 -4.71 9.71
N ASP A 22 15.20 -5.03 10.09
CA ASP A 22 15.57 -6.29 10.76
C ASP A 22 15.67 -6.18 12.29
N GLY A 23 15.27 -5.03 12.85
CA GLY A 23 15.39 -4.72 14.28
C GLY A 23 16.73 -4.10 14.71
N THR A 24 17.69 -3.90 13.79
CA THR A 24 18.98 -3.26 14.13
C THR A 24 18.80 -1.78 14.50
N TYR A 25 18.02 -1.05 13.69
CA TYR A 25 17.68 0.36 13.91
C TYR A 25 16.17 0.62 14.05
N GLY A 26 15.32 -0.33 13.63
CA GLY A 26 13.86 -0.27 13.79
C GLY A 26 13.38 -0.98 15.04
N GLU A 27 12.19 -0.62 15.54
CA GLU A 27 11.57 -1.31 16.68
C GLU A 27 10.95 -2.67 16.27
N GLU A 28 10.49 -2.76 15.02
CA GLU A 28 9.88 -3.97 14.45
C GLU A 28 10.86 -4.77 13.60
N VAL A 29 10.72 -6.10 13.65
CA VAL A 29 11.44 -7.03 12.76
C VAL A 29 10.50 -7.43 11.63
N LEU A 30 10.72 -6.84 10.46
CA LEU A 30 9.94 -7.03 9.23
C LEU A 30 10.68 -7.87 8.19
N VAL A 31 12.01 -7.96 8.29
CA VAL A 31 12.84 -8.82 7.43
C VAL A 31 13.83 -9.63 8.25
N ASP A 32 14.25 -10.77 7.70
CA ASP A 32 15.36 -11.54 8.25
C ASP A 32 16.70 -10.85 8.00
N SER A 33 17.74 -11.25 8.73
CA SER A 33 19.11 -10.76 8.55
C SER A 33 20.06 -11.95 8.36
N PRO A 34 20.46 -12.28 7.11
CA PRO A 34 20.10 -11.61 5.84
C PRO A 34 18.65 -11.87 5.39
N PRO A 35 18.05 -10.99 4.57
CA PRO A 35 16.69 -11.15 4.10
C PRO A 35 16.54 -12.35 3.17
N THR A 36 15.38 -12.99 3.21
CA THR A 36 15.01 -14.03 2.23
C THR A 36 14.90 -13.43 0.82
N GLU A 37 14.96 -14.28 -0.21
CA GLU A 37 14.78 -13.86 -1.60
C GLU A 37 13.45 -13.13 -1.83
N SER A 38 12.37 -13.61 -1.19
CA SER A 38 11.05 -12.97 -1.25
C SER A 38 11.05 -11.58 -0.61
N GLN A 39 11.63 -11.43 0.59
CA GLN A 39 11.73 -10.13 1.26
C GLN A 39 12.57 -9.15 0.43
N LEU A 40 13.70 -9.60 -0.12
CA LEU A 40 14.54 -8.77 -0.96
C LEU A 40 13.82 -8.34 -2.25
N ALA A 41 13.07 -9.24 -2.90
CA ALA A 41 12.27 -8.92 -4.07
C ALA A 41 11.22 -7.84 -3.76
N VAL A 42 10.54 -7.93 -2.61
CA VAL A 42 9.60 -6.90 -2.13
C VAL A 42 10.31 -5.56 -1.93
N LEU A 43 11.49 -5.55 -1.27
CA LEU A 43 12.25 -4.32 -1.06
C LEU A 43 12.67 -3.69 -2.40
N THR A 44 13.18 -4.48 -3.33
CA THR A 44 13.58 -4.00 -4.66
C THR A 44 12.39 -3.42 -5.43
N GLY A 45 11.20 -4.03 -5.34
CA GLY A 45 9.98 -3.48 -5.93
C GLY A 45 9.47 -2.22 -5.23
N LEU A 46 9.66 -2.11 -3.92
CA LEU A 46 9.22 -0.95 -3.13
C LEU A 46 10.10 0.28 -3.34
N VAL A 47 11.42 0.10 -3.46
CA VAL A 47 12.40 1.19 -3.60
C VAL A 47 11.99 2.25 -4.64
N PRO A 48 11.69 1.93 -5.91
CA PRO A 48 11.31 2.95 -6.90
C PRO A 48 10.04 3.72 -6.52
N LEU A 49 9.18 3.14 -5.68
CA LEU A 49 7.94 3.76 -5.22
C LEU A 49 8.15 4.75 -4.08
N VAL A 50 9.25 4.65 -3.32
CA VAL A 50 9.47 5.43 -2.09
C VAL A 50 10.76 6.27 -2.12
N GLN A 51 11.73 5.93 -2.96
CA GLN A 51 13.06 6.57 -3.00
C GLN A 51 12.99 8.09 -3.10
N GLU A 52 12.19 8.61 -4.03
CA GLU A 52 12.00 10.05 -4.21
C GLU A 52 11.33 10.76 -3.02
N ARG A 53 10.58 9.99 -2.22
CA ARG A 53 9.80 10.46 -1.06
C ARG A 53 10.63 10.43 0.24
N MET A 54 11.71 9.66 0.29
CA MET A 54 12.53 9.50 1.49
C MET A 54 13.62 10.58 1.61
N GLN A 55 13.71 11.22 2.78
CA GLN A 55 14.81 12.12 3.14
C GLN A 55 15.89 11.42 3.98
N ARG A 56 15.48 10.35 4.67
CA ARG A 56 16.32 9.51 5.52
C ARG A 56 15.96 8.04 5.30
N LEU A 57 16.89 7.13 5.59
CA LEU A 57 16.68 5.69 5.37
C LEU A 57 15.65 5.10 6.34
N ASP A 58 15.52 5.62 7.57
CA ASP A 58 14.54 5.19 8.56
C ASP A 58 13.09 5.43 8.12
N GLU A 59 12.86 6.36 7.20
CA GLU A 59 11.52 6.64 6.67
C GLU A 59 10.92 5.46 5.89
N VAL A 60 11.72 4.46 5.50
CA VAL A 60 11.24 3.20 4.92
C VAL A 60 10.28 2.46 5.85
N GLN A 61 10.43 2.61 7.17
CA GLN A 61 9.56 1.99 8.17
C GLN A 61 8.12 2.49 8.06
N ARG A 62 7.89 3.64 7.41
CA ARG A 62 6.54 4.13 7.12
C ARG A 62 5.83 3.36 6.01
N TYR A 63 6.59 2.78 5.08
CA TYR A 63 6.06 2.23 3.82
C TYR A 63 6.16 0.71 3.77
N ALA A 64 7.28 0.16 4.22
CA ALA A 64 7.60 -1.26 4.11
C ALA A 64 6.66 -2.23 4.87
N PRO A 65 6.10 -1.90 6.06
CA PRO A 65 5.24 -2.84 6.78
C PRO A 65 4.10 -3.38 5.92
N ALA A 66 3.45 -2.49 5.16
CA ALA A 66 2.36 -2.86 4.27
C ALA A 66 2.75 -3.91 3.22
N PHE A 67 4.02 -4.01 2.80
CA PHE A 67 4.44 -4.95 1.75
C PHE A 67 5.13 -6.20 2.28
N LEU A 68 5.62 -6.16 3.52
CA LEU A 68 6.36 -7.25 4.18
C LEU A 68 5.50 -8.08 5.14
N GLN A 69 4.32 -7.60 5.52
CA GLN A 69 3.36 -8.33 6.36
C GLN A 69 2.17 -8.83 5.53
N ASP A 70 1.45 -9.83 6.00
CA ASP A 70 0.24 -10.33 5.33
C ASP A 70 -0.95 -9.42 5.60
N THR A 71 -1.11 -8.99 6.84
CA THR A 71 -2.18 -8.08 7.30
C THR A 71 -1.66 -6.66 7.48
N VAL A 72 -2.57 -5.71 7.52
CA VAL A 72 -2.27 -4.31 7.89
C VAL A 72 -3.14 -3.91 9.07
N GLU A 73 -2.56 -3.16 9.99
CA GLU A 73 -3.32 -2.39 10.96
C GLU A 73 -3.79 -1.09 10.31
N PHE A 74 -5.04 -0.71 10.60
CA PHE A 74 -5.59 0.54 10.07
C PHE A 74 -5.27 1.70 10.99
N ASP A 75 -4.52 2.67 10.47
CA ASP A 75 -4.26 3.94 11.15
C ASP A 75 -5.59 4.61 11.54
N PRO A 76 -5.85 4.88 12.84
CA PRO A 76 -7.13 5.42 13.30
C PRO A 76 -7.50 6.75 12.62
N ASP A 77 -6.49 7.57 12.33
CA ASP A 77 -6.65 8.84 11.62
C ASP A 77 -7.14 8.63 10.18
N SER A 78 -6.58 7.64 9.48
CA SER A 78 -6.98 7.24 8.14
C SER A 78 -8.38 6.64 8.12
N VAL A 79 -8.73 5.81 9.10
CA VAL A 79 -10.10 5.30 9.26
C VAL A 79 -11.09 6.46 9.42
N ALA A 80 -10.85 7.36 10.37
CA ALA A 80 -11.74 8.49 10.62
C ALA A 80 -11.87 9.44 9.42
N LYS A 81 -10.75 9.76 8.75
CA LYS A 81 -10.70 10.75 7.66
C LYS A 81 -11.07 10.18 6.29
N VAL A 82 -10.99 8.87 6.08
CA VAL A 82 -11.23 8.23 4.79
C VAL A 82 -12.44 7.30 4.86
N PHE A 83 -12.42 6.30 5.74
CA PHE A 83 -13.53 5.34 5.83
C PHE A 83 -14.81 5.97 6.38
N GLY A 84 -14.73 6.94 7.28
CA GLY A 84 -15.92 7.67 7.78
C GLY A 84 -16.67 8.50 6.71
N LYS A 85 -16.11 8.67 5.51
CA LYS A 85 -16.73 9.47 4.43
C LYS A 85 -17.70 8.65 3.58
N ALA A 86 -18.77 9.28 3.12
CA ALA A 86 -19.73 8.65 2.22
C ALA A 86 -19.07 8.18 0.90
N GLY A 87 -19.45 7.00 0.43
CA GLY A 87 -18.88 6.35 -0.76
C GLY A 87 -17.65 5.48 -0.47
N SER A 88 -17.18 5.39 0.78
CA SER A 88 -15.96 4.64 1.12
C SER A 88 -16.15 3.13 1.02
N VAL A 89 -17.25 2.61 1.58
CA VAL A 89 -17.61 1.20 1.53
C VAL A 89 -17.85 0.78 0.09
N GLU A 90 -18.63 1.56 -0.66
CA GLU A 90 -18.94 1.31 -2.06
C GLU A 90 -17.70 1.31 -2.95
N ALA A 91 -16.73 2.19 -2.68
CA ALA A 91 -15.46 2.19 -3.40
C ALA A 91 -14.63 0.92 -3.14
N ILE A 92 -14.59 0.43 -1.89
CA ILE A 92 -13.88 -0.81 -1.53
C ILE A 92 -14.59 -2.02 -2.14
N GLU A 93 -15.92 -2.08 -2.08
CA GLU A 93 -16.73 -3.14 -2.69
C GLU A 93 -16.55 -3.18 -4.21
N ALA A 94 -16.57 -2.02 -4.87
CA ALA A 94 -16.37 -1.92 -6.31
C ALA A 94 -14.96 -2.37 -6.72
N ALA A 95 -13.92 -1.96 -5.99
CA ALA A 95 -12.56 -2.43 -6.22
C ALA A 95 -12.44 -3.96 -6.05
N ARG A 96 -13.04 -4.50 -4.97
CA ARG A 96 -13.06 -5.94 -4.69
C ARG A 96 -13.79 -6.75 -5.77
N ARG A 97 -14.79 -6.15 -6.41
CA ARG A 97 -15.56 -6.75 -7.51
C ARG A 97 -14.79 -6.76 -8.84
N VAL A 98 -14.06 -5.69 -9.17
CA VAL A 98 -13.40 -5.58 -10.49
C VAL A 98 -12.03 -6.23 -10.56
N LEU A 99 -11.24 -6.21 -9.47
CA LEU A 99 -9.88 -6.74 -9.45
C LEU A 99 -9.73 -8.24 -9.78
N PRO A 100 -10.69 -9.12 -9.47
CA PRO A 100 -10.57 -10.52 -9.89
C PRO A 100 -10.55 -10.74 -11.41
N GLU A 101 -11.04 -9.77 -12.18
CA GLU A 101 -11.22 -9.87 -13.63
C GLU A 101 -10.09 -9.22 -14.43
N VAL A 102 -9.11 -8.61 -13.76
CA VAL A 102 -7.99 -7.92 -14.43
C VAL A 102 -6.74 -8.80 -14.49
N ASP A 103 -5.94 -8.57 -15.53
CA ASP A 103 -4.55 -8.97 -15.52
C ASP A 103 -3.81 -8.23 -14.39
N TRP A 104 -2.90 -8.90 -13.70
CA TRP A 104 -2.24 -8.33 -12.52
C TRP A 104 -1.03 -7.47 -12.91
N THR A 105 -1.31 -6.39 -13.67
CA THR A 105 -0.32 -5.38 -14.07
C THR A 105 -0.83 -3.98 -13.69
N VAL A 106 0.09 -3.04 -13.47
CA VAL A 106 -0.25 -1.64 -13.16
C VAL A 106 -1.28 -1.06 -14.13
N GLU A 107 -1.11 -1.28 -15.44
CA GLU A 107 -1.97 -0.70 -16.47
C GLU A 107 -3.41 -1.21 -16.38
N ALA A 108 -3.59 -2.52 -16.17
CA ALA A 108 -4.90 -3.14 -16.05
C ALA A 108 -5.59 -2.75 -14.73
N ILE A 109 -4.83 -2.69 -13.62
CA ILE A 109 -5.32 -2.21 -12.32
C ILE A 109 -5.75 -0.74 -12.42
N GLU A 110 -4.93 0.12 -13.03
CA GLU A 110 -5.24 1.54 -13.23
C GLU A 110 -6.50 1.71 -14.08
N ALA A 111 -6.61 0.99 -15.20
CA ALA A 111 -7.78 1.06 -16.08
C ALA A 111 -9.07 0.68 -15.33
N ALA A 112 -9.04 -0.41 -14.56
CA ALA A 112 -10.20 -0.84 -13.77
C ALA A 112 -10.59 0.19 -12.71
N PHE A 113 -9.63 0.74 -11.96
CA PHE A 113 -9.92 1.75 -10.94
C PHE A 113 -10.39 3.08 -11.53
N ARG A 114 -9.91 3.45 -12.72
CA ARG A 114 -10.33 4.68 -13.41
C ARG A 114 -11.72 4.61 -14.02
N ALA A 115 -12.29 3.41 -14.19
CA ALA A 115 -13.68 3.24 -14.63
C ALA A 115 -14.71 3.41 -13.49
N LEU A 116 -14.31 3.13 -12.24
CA LEU A 116 -15.21 3.18 -11.07
C LEU A 116 -15.85 4.56 -10.78
N PRO A 117 -15.20 5.72 -10.99
CA PRO A 117 -15.81 7.03 -10.76
C PRO A 117 -17.13 7.25 -11.50
N GLU A 118 -17.22 6.77 -12.75
CA GLU A 118 -18.42 6.89 -13.58
C GLU A 118 -19.54 6.00 -13.03
N GLU A 119 -19.21 4.75 -12.69
CA GLU A 119 -20.15 3.79 -12.08
C GLU A 119 -20.73 4.31 -10.76
N LEU A 120 -19.87 4.85 -9.89
CA LEU A 120 -20.23 5.25 -8.54
C LEU A 120 -20.75 6.70 -8.44
N GLY A 121 -20.67 7.48 -9.52
CA GLY A 121 -21.06 8.89 -9.52
C GLY A 121 -20.23 9.78 -8.58
N ILE A 122 -18.99 9.40 -8.27
CA ILE A 122 -18.07 10.11 -7.37
C ILE A 122 -16.71 10.37 -8.03
N GLY A 123 -16.02 11.43 -7.61
CA GLY A 123 -14.70 11.74 -8.18
C GLY A 123 -13.63 10.70 -7.82
N PHE A 124 -12.63 10.50 -8.68
CA PHE A 124 -11.58 9.48 -8.52
C PHE A 124 -10.87 9.50 -7.16
N GLY A 125 -10.62 10.67 -6.57
CA GLY A 125 -10.02 10.75 -5.23
C GLY A 125 -10.87 10.10 -4.13
N LYS A 126 -12.21 10.10 -4.27
CA LYS A 126 -13.13 9.43 -3.35
C LYS A 126 -13.15 7.91 -3.54
N VAL A 127 -12.75 7.41 -4.72
CA VAL A 127 -12.56 5.98 -5.00
C VAL A 127 -11.19 5.52 -4.52
N ALA A 128 -10.13 6.23 -4.92
CA ALA A 128 -8.76 5.82 -4.70
C ALA A 128 -8.35 5.82 -3.23
N GLN A 129 -8.83 6.79 -2.42
CA GLN A 129 -8.41 6.91 -1.02
C GLN A 129 -8.90 5.74 -0.14
N PRO A 130 -10.18 5.31 -0.19
CA PRO A 130 -10.61 4.11 0.51
C PRO A 130 -9.84 2.85 0.10
N ILE A 131 -9.64 2.62 -1.19
CA ILE A 131 -8.87 1.46 -1.68
C ILE A 131 -7.44 1.50 -1.14
N ARG A 132 -6.79 2.67 -1.16
CA ARG A 132 -5.46 2.88 -0.59
C ARG A 132 -5.39 2.47 0.88
N VAL A 133 -6.28 3.02 1.71
CA VAL A 133 -6.30 2.69 3.14
C VAL A 133 -6.60 1.20 3.34
N ALA A 134 -7.51 0.62 2.56
CA ALA A 134 -7.85 -0.79 2.64
C ALA A 134 -6.63 -1.69 2.38
N VAL A 135 -5.80 -1.38 1.38
CA VAL A 135 -4.67 -2.24 1.00
C VAL A 135 -3.37 -1.91 1.73
N THR A 136 -3.18 -0.69 2.25
CA THR A 136 -1.94 -0.28 2.93
C THR A 136 -2.09 0.09 4.40
N GLY A 137 -3.30 0.06 4.96
CA GLY A 137 -3.58 0.46 6.35
C GLY A 137 -3.54 1.97 6.60
N SER A 138 -3.03 2.77 5.65
CA SER A 138 -2.81 4.21 5.81
C SER A 138 -3.17 5.01 4.55
N SER A 139 -3.62 6.24 4.75
CA SER A 139 -3.85 7.22 3.68
C SER A 139 -2.56 7.80 3.11
N VAL A 140 -1.43 7.62 3.80
CA VAL A 140 -0.10 7.98 3.29
C VAL A 140 0.64 6.73 2.89
N SER A 141 0.80 6.54 1.60
CA SER A 141 1.40 5.35 1.02
C SER A 141 2.02 5.67 -0.35
N PRO A 142 2.74 4.73 -0.96
CA PRO A 142 3.25 4.89 -2.31
C PRO A 142 2.11 5.07 -3.36
N PRO A 143 2.44 5.21 -4.65
CA PRO A 143 1.44 5.19 -5.73
C PRO A 143 0.51 3.98 -5.65
N LEU A 144 -0.79 4.18 -5.82
CA LEU A 144 -1.81 3.17 -5.48
C LEU A 144 -1.72 1.94 -6.38
N PHE A 145 -1.60 2.13 -7.69
CA PHE A 145 -1.69 1.03 -8.64
C PHE A 145 -0.47 0.11 -8.53
N GLU A 146 0.71 0.71 -8.43
CA GLU A 146 1.99 0.05 -8.21
C GLU A 146 2.03 -0.63 -6.83
N SER A 147 1.38 -0.04 -5.81
CA SER A 147 1.23 -0.71 -4.52
C SER A 147 0.36 -1.97 -4.63
N VAL A 148 -0.75 -1.91 -5.38
CA VAL A 148 -1.63 -3.07 -5.59
C VAL A 148 -0.91 -4.16 -6.41
N GLU A 149 -0.17 -3.79 -7.45
CA GLU A 149 0.63 -4.74 -8.21
C GLU A 149 1.66 -5.44 -7.31
N LEU A 150 2.46 -4.66 -6.56
CA LEU A 150 3.52 -5.18 -5.69
C LEU A 150 3.00 -6.06 -4.55
N LEU A 151 1.81 -5.75 -4.00
CA LEU A 151 1.15 -6.59 -3.01
C LEU A 151 0.75 -7.95 -3.59
N GLY A 152 0.42 -8.01 -4.87
CA GLY A 152 -0.07 -9.22 -5.49
C GLY A 152 -1.56 -9.48 -5.20
N ARG A 153 -2.16 -10.31 -6.05
CA ARG A 153 -3.61 -10.55 -6.11
C ARG A 153 -4.22 -11.00 -4.78
N GLU A 154 -3.67 -12.04 -4.19
CA GLU A 154 -4.26 -12.67 -3.01
C GLU A 154 -4.27 -11.72 -1.81
N ARG A 155 -3.13 -11.07 -1.53
CA ARG A 155 -3.01 -10.12 -0.41
C ARG A 155 -3.91 -8.90 -0.61
N THR A 156 -3.96 -8.34 -1.82
CA THR A 156 -4.86 -7.21 -2.10
C THR A 156 -6.32 -7.56 -1.84
N LEU A 157 -6.80 -8.68 -2.39
CA LEU A 157 -8.21 -9.08 -2.24
C LEU A 157 -8.56 -9.37 -0.78
N ALA A 158 -7.70 -10.10 -0.06
CA ALA A 158 -7.88 -10.39 1.35
C ALA A 158 -7.95 -9.12 2.22
N ARG A 159 -7.12 -8.10 1.91
CA ARG A 159 -7.13 -6.83 2.63
C ARG A 159 -8.35 -5.96 2.33
N LEU A 160 -8.83 -5.97 1.09
CA LEU A 160 -10.11 -5.33 0.76
C LEU A 160 -11.25 -5.97 1.55
N ASP A 161 -11.29 -7.30 1.62
CA ASP A 161 -12.30 -8.04 2.40
C ASP A 161 -12.20 -7.72 3.90
N ALA A 162 -10.97 -7.62 4.45
CA ALA A 162 -10.74 -7.25 5.85
C ALA A 162 -11.08 -5.77 6.17
N ALA A 163 -10.96 -4.87 5.20
CA ALA A 163 -11.25 -3.45 5.37
C ALA A 163 -12.76 -3.15 5.42
N LEU A 164 -13.59 -3.94 4.73
CA LEU A 164 -15.05 -3.74 4.66
C LEU A 164 -15.73 -3.64 6.03
N PRO A 165 -15.55 -4.57 6.99
CA PRO A 165 -16.17 -4.44 8.32
C PRO A 165 -15.72 -3.18 9.05
N VAL A 166 -14.44 -2.82 8.97
CA VAL A 166 -13.88 -1.60 9.59
C VAL A 166 -14.48 -0.33 8.95
N ALA A 167 -14.63 -0.33 7.63
CA ALA A 167 -15.22 0.79 6.91
C ALA A 167 -16.71 0.99 7.24
N ARG A 168 -17.47 -0.09 7.32
CA ARG A 168 -18.89 -0.06 7.73
C ARG A 168 -19.06 0.42 9.16
N GLU A 169 -18.23 -0.07 10.09
CA GLU A 169 -18.22 0.41 11.48
C GLU A 169 -17.93 1.91 11.55
N ALA A 170 -16.92 2.40 10.83
CA ALA A 170 -16.58 3.82 10.77
C ALA A 170 -17.70 4.69 10.15
N ARG A 171 -18.58 4.09 9.34
CA ARG A 171 -19.76 4.71 8.74
C ARG A 171 -21.02 4.62 9.62
N ASN A 172 -20.99 3.81 10.67
CA ASN A 172 -22.17 3.36 11.45
C ASN A 172 -23.21 2.63 10.59
N GLU A 173 -22.73 1.79 9.66
CA GLU A 173 -23.52 0.95 8.75
C GLU A 173 -23.44 -0.54 9.11
#